data_AF-H5S8T0-F1
#
_entry.id   AF-H5S8T0-F1
#
_cell.length_a   1.000
_cell.length_b   1.000
_cell.length_c   1.000
_cell.angle_alpha   90.00
_cell.angle_beta   90.00
_cell.angle_gamma   90.00
#
_symmetry.space_group_name_H-M   'P 1'
#
loop_
_entity.id
_entity.type
_entity.pdbx_description
1 polymer ?
#
loop_
_entity_poly.entity_id
_entity_poly.type
_entity_poly.pdbx_seq_one_letter_code
_entity_poly.pdbx_strand_id
1 'polypeptide(L)'
;MVQWWRGRPFQPKEKVTEPRTPGAWVVTIRSVPLRYDELRRVVESTGEARVYFGEALAYLHGEAVALLRVEATGFGWVEALQTWWRQAQKRDGIPFDVRFYVRDREFVGSFQRDRVEDLVARLRERAPRVGGVPVAQ
;
A
#
# COMPACT_ATOMS: atom_id res chain seq x y z
N MET A 1 -45.29 -3.98 16.42
CA MET A 1 -44.14 -4.71 17.01
C MET A 1 -42.95 -4.48 16.08
N VAL A 2 -42.01 -3.60 16.44
CA VAL A 2 -40.94 -3.14 15.54
C VAL A 2 -39.76 -4.10 15.67
N GLN A 3 -39.48 -4.86 14.61
CA GLN A 3 -38.31 -5.72 14.53
C GLN A 3 -37.07 -4.86 14.26
N TRP A 4 -36.33 -4.54 15.31
CA TRP A 4 -35.03 -3.89 15.20
C TRP A 4 -34.04 -4.85 14.54
N TRP A 5 -33.34 -4.32 13.54
CA TRP A 5 -32.49 -5.05 12.63
C TRP A 5 -31.42 -5.84 13.38
N ARG A 6 -31.40 -7.16 13.22
CA ARG A 6 -30.21 -7.96 13.57
C ARG A 6 -29.13 -7.66 12.52
N GLY A 7 -28.38 -6.58 12.73
CA GLY A 7 -27.13 -6.35 12.03
C GLY A 7 -26.27 -7.62 12.12
N ARG A 8 -25.69 -8.05 11.00
CA ARG A 8 -24.82 -9.24 10.99
C ARG A 8 -23.74 -9.04 12.07
N PRO A 9 -23.45 -10.06 12.90
CA PRO A 9 -22.39 -9.95 13.89
C PRO A 9 -21.08 -9.58 13.18
N PHE A 10 -20.32 -8.68 13.81
CA PHE A 10 -19.00 -8.29 13.32
C PHE A 10 -18.15 -9.55 13.10
N GLN A 11 -17.88 -9.87 11.84
CA GLN A 11 -16.86 -10.85 11.48
C GLN A 11 -15.54 -10.10 11.39
N PRO A 12 -14.54 -10.42 12.24
CA PRO A 12 -13.22 -9.85 12.09
C PRO A 12 -12.75 -10.13 10.66
N LYS A 13 -12.49 -9.08 9.87
CA LYS A 13 -11.83 -9.26 8.57
C LYS A 13 -10.53 -10.01 8.81
N GLU A 14 -10.28 -11.00 7.96
CA GLU A 14 -9.19 -11.96 8.06
C GLU A 14 -7.90 -11.28 8.55
N LYS A 15 -7.39 -11.75 9.70
CA LYS A 15 -6.17 -11.23 10.32
C LYS A 15 -5.02 -11.34 9.32
N VAL A 16 -4.23 -10.28 9.22
CA VAL A 16 -2.89 -10.17 8.59
C VAL A 16 -2.48 -11.45 7.87
N THR A 17 -2.70 -11.51 6.55
CA THR A 17 -2.18 -12.62 5.77
C THR A 17 -0.70 -12.38 5.55
N GLU A 18 0.18 -13.31 5.89
CA GLU A 18 1.61 -13.18 5.53
C GLU A 18 1.77 -13.12 4.00
N PRO A 19 2.84 -12.49 3.48
CA PRO A 19 3.16 -12.58 2.07
C PRO A 19 3.51 -14.04 1.72
N ARG A 20 2.95 -14.57 0.63
CA ARG A 20 2.97 -16.01 0.30
C ARG A 20 3.73 -16.32 -0.98
N THR A 21 3.96 -15.34 -1.84
CA THR A 21 4.53 -15.57 -3.17
C THR A 21 6.06 -15.58 -3.09
N PRO A 22 6.76 -16.71 -3.28
CA PRO A 22 8.22 -16.75 -3.22
C PRO A 22 8.86 -15.80 -4.22
N GLY A 23 9.87 -15.05 -3.78
CA GLY A 23 10.55 -14.06 -4.61
C GLY A 23 9.75 -12.78 -4.87
N ALA A 24 8.53 -12.62 -4.33
CA ALA A 24 7.83 -11.34 -4.43
C ALA A 24 8.55 -10.25 -3.60
N TRP A 25 8.54 -9.01 -4.09
CA TRP A 25 8.99 -7.84 -3.33
C TRP A 25 7.96 -7.48 -2.28
N VAL A 26 8.41 -7.08 -1.09
CA VAL A 26 7.55 -6.58 -0.02
C VAL A 26 7.72 -5.07 0.14
N VAL A 27 6.62 -4.34 -0.06
CA VAL A 27 6.58 -2.87 -0.04
C VAL A 27 5.48 -2.40 0.90
N THR A 28 5.72 -1.32 1.62
CA THR A 28 4.70 -0.64 2.44
C THR A 28 4.36 0.70 1.82
N ILE A 29 3.07 1.00 1.72
CA ILE A 29 2.53 2.27 1.26
C ILE A 29 1.89 2.98 2.46
N ARG A 30 2.15 4.28 2.60
CA ARG A 30 1.44 5.16 3.51
C ARG A 30 0.87 6.35 2.77
N SER A 31 -0.40 6.66 3.02
CA SER A 31 -1.09 7.80 2.40
C SER A 31 -2.26 8.25 3.30
N VAL A 32 -3.17 9.06 2.76
CA VAL A 32 -4.30 9.60 3.53
C VAL A 32 -5.39 8.55 3.77
N PRO A 33 -5.95 8.45 5.01
CA PRO A 33 -6.98 7.46 5.37
C PRO A 33 -8.17 7.41 4.41
N LEU A 34 -8.65 8.59 3.97
CA LEU A 34 -9.83 8.72 3.09
C LEU A 34 -9.69 7.99 1.75
N ARG A 35 -8.46 7.71 1.32
CA ARG A 35 -8.17 7.08 0.02
C ARG A 35 -7.86 5.59 0.11
N TYR A 36 -7.99 4.97 1.29
CA TYR A 36 -7.61 3.57 1.50
C TYR A 36 -8.18 2.61 0.46
N ASP A 37 -9.50 2.66 0.21
CA ASP A 37 -10.15 1.72 -0.72
C ASP A 37 -9.72 1.96 -2.18
N GLU A 38 -9.53 3.23 -2.58
CA GLU A 38 -9.02 3.58 -3.91
C GLU A 38 -7.57 3.11 -4.08
N LEU A 39 -6.70 3.36 -3.10
CA LEU A 39 -5.31 2.93 -3.09
C LEU A 39 -5.21 1.41 -3.23
N ARG A 40 -5.97 0.67 -2.41
CA ARG A 40 -6.00 -0.79 -2.46
C ARG A 40 -6.41 -1.28 -3.85
N ARG A 41 -7.52 -0.75 -4.38
CA ARG A 41 -8.04 -1.15 -5.69
C ARG A 41 -7.01 -0.94 -6.79
N VAL A 42 -6.31 0.20 -6.79
CA VAL A 42 -5.34 0.51 -7.85
C VAL A 42 -4.08 -0.34 -7.71
N VAL A 43 -3.58 -0.58 -6.49
CA VAL A 43 -2.45 -1.49 -6.24
C VAL A 43 -2.74 -2.89 -6.78
N GLU A 44 -3.95 -3.41 -6.55
CA GLU A 44 -4.34 -4.77 -6.96
C GLU A 44 -4.79 -4.85 -8.44
N SER A 45 -4.85 -3.72 -9.17
CA SER A 45 -5.49 -3.63 -10.50
C SER A 45 -4.75 -4.33 -11.64
N THR A 46 -3.42 -4.52 -11.51
CA THR A 46 -2.60 -5.11 -12.59
C THR A 46 -2.42 -6.62 -12.44
N GLY A 47 -2.83 -7.20 -11.30
CA GLY A 47 -2.53 -8.59 -10.95
C GLY A 47 -1.07 -8.86 -10.56
N GLU A 48 -0.18 -7.87 -10.67
CA GLU A 48 1.24 -7.99 -10.29
C GLU A 48 1.49 -7.71 -8.80
N ALA A 49 0.47 -7.26 -8.05
CA ALA A 49 0.58 -6.94 -6.64
C ALA A 49 -0.69 -7.30 -5.87
N ARG A 50 -0.49 -7.71 -4.62
CA ARG A 50 -1.55 -8.04 -3.66
C ARG A 50 -1.33 -7.29 -2.36
N VAL A 51 -2.39 -6.68 -1.82
CA VAL A 51 -2.37 -6.11 -0.48
C VAL A 51 -2.67 -7.22 0.53
N TYR A 52 -1.63 -7.77 1.14
CA TYR A 52 -1.75 -8.86 2.12
C TYR A 52 -2.10 -8.36 3.54
N PHE A 53 -1.84 -7.08 3.81
CA PHE A 53 -2.27 -6.40 5.01
C PHE A 53 -2.62 -4.95 4.70
N GLY A 54 -3.69 -4.43 5.29
CA GLY A 54 -4.01 -3.02 5.18
C GLY A 54 -4.85 -2.53 6.34
N GLU A 55 -4.59 -1.30 6.75
CA GLU A 55 -5.26 -0.61 7.83
C GLU A 55 -5.69 0.77 7.31
N ALA A 56 -7.00 1.01 7.28
CA ALA A 56 -7.56 2.24 6.72
C ALA A 56 -7.18 3.48 7.54
N LEU A 57 -6.97 3.30 8.84
CA LEU A 57 -6.56 4.36 9.76
C LEU A 57 -5.60 3.79 10.81
N ALA A 58 -4.30 3.99 10.57
CA ALA A 58 -3.24 3.73 11.52
C ALA A 58 -2.70 5.07 12.06
N TYR A 59 -2.30 5.11 13.33
CA TYR A 59 -1.62 6.26 13.92
C TYR A 59 -0.12 5.99 14.00
N LEU A 60 0.69 6.67 13.18
CA LEU A 60 2.12 6.47 13.09
C LEU A 60 2.85 7.81 13.22
N HIS A 61 3.76 7.92 14.19
CA HIS A 61 4.61 9.10 14.41
C HIS A 61 3.85 10.43 14.44
N GLY A 62 2.67 10.46 15.08
CA GLY A 62 1.87 11.69 15.17
C GLY A 62 0.91 11.90 13.99
N GLU A 63 0.92 11.02 12.99
CA GLU A 63 0.14 11.16 11.75
C GLU A 63 -0.90 10.04 11.62
N ALA A 64 -2.12 10.41 11.22
CA ALA A 64 -3.16 9.48 10.80
C ALA A 64 -2.95 9.09 9.33
N VAL A 65 -2.70 7.81 9.05
CA VAL A 65 -2.39 7.31 7.71
C VAL A 65 -3.20 6.08 7.33
N ALA A 66 -3.56 5.96 6.05
CA ALA A 66 -3.83 4.68 5.44
C ALA A 66 -2.50 3.93 5.30
N LEU A 67 -2.47 2.67 5.70
CA LEU A 67 -1.30 1.81 5.58
C LEU A 67 -1.66 0.56 4.77
N LEU A 68 -0.85 0.26 3.75
CA LEU A 68 -0.97 -0.97 2.96
C LEU A 68 0.39 -1.66 2.91
N ARG A 69 0.43 -2.96 3.21
CA ARG A 69 1.58 -3.81 2.90
C ARG A 69 1.26 -4.66 1.69
N VAL A 70 2.17 -4.60 0.74
CA VAL A 70 2.02 -5.11 -0.61
C VAL A 70 3.08 -6.17 -0.84
N GLU A 71 2.68 -7.33 -1.35
CA GLU A 71 3.59 -8.23 -2.02
C GLU A 71 3.42 -8.05 -3.53
N ALA A 72 4.52 -7.99 -4.26
CA ALA A 72 4.51 -7.69 -5.69
C ALA A 72 5.43 -8.64 -6.46
N THR A 73 4.97 -9.11 -7.62
CA THR A 73 5.75 -9.87 -8.61
C THR A 73 6.19 -8.98 -9.78
N GLY A 74 5.70 -7.74 -9.83
CA GLY A 74 6.04 -6.70 -10.79
C GLY A 74 5.81 -5.31 -10.20
N PHE A 75 6.03 -4.27 -11.01
CA PHE A 75 5.91 -2.88 -10.55
C PHE A 75 4.99 -2.02 -11.45
N GLY A 76 4.28 -2.61 -12.42
CA GLY A 76 3.35 -1.87 -13.26
C GLY A 76 2.23 -1.18 -12.47
N TRP A 77 1.89 -1.73 -11.30
CA TRP A 77 0.94 -1.11 -10.37
C TRP A 77 1.42 0.24 -9.81
N VAL A 78 2.73 0.52 -9.75
CA VAL A 78 3.26 1.81 -9.25
C VAL A 78 2.96 2.91 -10.25
N GLU A 79 3.10 2.65 -11.55
CA GLU A 79 2.73 3.58 -12.61
C GLU A 79 1.21 3.83 -12.62
N ALA A 80 0.41 2.77 -12.55
CA ALA A 80 -1.04 2.88 -12.43
C ALA A 80 -1.46 3.72 -11.21
N LEU A 81 -0.79 3.52 -10.07
CA LEU A 81 -1.01 4.28 -8.85
C LEU A 81 -0.59 5.74 -8.98
N GLN A 82 0.51 6.04 -9.69
CA GLN A 82 0.92 7.41 -9.95
C GLN A 82 -0.08 8.13 -10.87
N THR A 83 -0.56 7.46 -11.92
CA THR A 83 -1.58 7.99 -12.82
C THR A 83 -2.87 8.31 -12.06
N TRP A 84 -3.36 7.36 -11.24
CA TRP A 84 -4.51 7.60 -10.38
C TRP A 84 -4.27 8.75 -9.39
N TRP A 85 -3.11 8.80 -8.73
CA TRP A 85 -2.80 9.85 -7.76
C TRP A 85 -2.85 11.23 -8.43
N ARG A 86 -2.26 11.39 -9.61
CA ARG A 86 -2.32 12.65 -10.37
C ARG A 86 -3.76 13.07 -10.70
N GLN A 87 -4.64 12.11 -10.99
CA GLN A 87 -6.06 12.38 -11.25
C GLN A 87 -6.80 12.76 -9.97
N ALA A 88 -6.56 12.04 -8.87
CA ALA A 88 -7.15 12.34 -7.56
C ALA A 88 -6.76 13.74 -7.07
N GLN A 89 -5.48 14.12 -7.19
CA GLN A 89 -4.99 15.46 -6.85
C GLN A 89 -5.77 16.56 -7.60
N LYS A 90 -6.06 16.35 -8.89
CA LYS A 90 -6.82 17.30 -9.71
C LYS A 90 -8.30 17.34 -9.35
N ARG A 91 -8.90 16.18 -9.08
CA ARG A 91 -10.32 16.03 -8.76
C ARG A 91 -10.68 16.65 -7.41
N ASP A 92 -9.85 16.39 -6.41
CA ASP A 92 -10.22 16.62 -5.01
C ASP A 92 -9.76 18.00 -4.49
N GLY A 93 -8.79 18.64 -5.17
CA GLY A 93 -8.28 19.96 -4.79
C GLY A 93 -7.53 20.02 -3.45
N ILE A 94 -7.40 18.89 -2.74
CA ILE A 94 -6.67 18.75 -1.48
C ILE A 94 -5.40 17.95 -1.75
N PRO A 95 -4.21 18.57 -1.64
CA PRO A 95 -2.95 17.86 -1.86
C PRO A 95 -2.74 16.72 -0.87
N PHE A 96 -2.38 15.55 -1.37
CA PHE A 96 -1.88 14.44 -0.57
C PHE A 96 -0.70 13.74 -1.26
N ASP A 97 -0.01 12.87 -0.53
CA ASP A 97 1.14 12.11 -1.05
C ASP A 97 0.93 10.60 -0.89
N VAL A 98 1.64 9.83 -1.71
CA VAL A 98 1.75 8.37 -1.61
C VAL A 98 3.22 8.06 -1.35
N ARG A 99 3.51 7.62 -0.13
CA ARG A 99 4.87 7.37 0.36
C ARG A 99 5.15 5.88 0.40
N PHE A 100 6.34 5.49 -0.02
CA PHE A 100 6.78 4.11 -0.13
C PHE A 100 7.89 3.82 0.87
N TYR A 101 7.76 2.67 1.53
CA TYR A 101 8.65 2.19 2.56
C TYR A 101 9.00 0.73 2.34
N VAL A 102 10.15 0.30 2.85
CA VAL A 102 10.56 -1.10 2.94
C VAL A 102 10.84 -1.43 4.40
N ARG A 103 10.81 -2.73 4.75
CA ARG A 103 10.96 -3.21 6.15
C ARG A 103 10.06 -2.41 7.11
N ASP A 104 8.84 -2.14 6.66
CA ASP A 104 7.79 -1.33 7.29
C ASP A 104 8.07 0.15 7.56
N ARG A 105 9.34 0.58 7.72
CA ARG A 105 9.69 1.92 8.22
C ARG A 105 10.75 2.67 7.44
N GLU A 106 11.52 2.00 6.59
CA GLU A 106 12.60 2.65 5.84
C GLU A 106 12.03 3.36 4.62
N PHE A 107 12.09 4.69 4.62
CA PHE A 107 11.59 5.49 3.51
C PHE A 107 12.40 5.23 2.23
N VAL A 108 11.68 5.03 1.11
CA VAL A 108 12.25 4.80 -0.21
C VAL A 108 11.99 5.97 -1.16
N GLY A 109 10.81 6.57 -1.07
CA GLY A 109 10.43 7.70 -1.92
C GLY A 109 8.93 7.99 -1.89
N SER A 110 8.49 8.98 -2.65
CA SER A 110 7.08 9.36 -2.77
C SER A 110 6.76 10.03 -4.10
N PHE A 111 5.47 10.05 -4.47
CA PHE A 111 5.06 10.65 -5.74
C PHE A 111 5.20 12.17 -5.79
N GLN A 112 5.18 12.86 -4.64
CA GLN A 112 5.48 14.30 -4.61
C GLN A 112 6.94 14.62 -4.91
N ARG A 113 7.87 13.70 -4.62
CA ARG A 113 9.31 13.98 -4.66
C ARG A 113 10.01 13.34 -5.85
N ASP A 114 9.50 12.21 -6.32
CA ASP A 114 10.25 11.32 -7.18
C ASP A 114 9.60 11.12 -8.55
N ARG A 115 10.46 10.94 -9.55
CA ARG A 115 10.04 10.33 -10.82
C ARG A 115 9.72 8.86 -10.58
N VAL A 116 8.72 8.35 -11.31
CA VAL A 116 8.23 6.99 -11.08
C VAL A 116 9.29 5.94 -11.41
N GLU A 117 10.10 6.21 -12.43
CA GLU A 117 11.15 5.29 -12.88
C GLU A 117 12.24 5.13 -11.80
N ASP A 118 12.68 6.25 -11.20
CA ASP A 118 13.69 6.26 -10.14
C ASP A 118 13.17 5.61 -8.85
N LEU A 119 11.90 5.85 -8.52
CA LEU A 119 11.24 5.21 -7.39
C LEU A 119 11.16 3.69 -7.57
N VAL A 120 10.75 3.22 -8.75
CA VAL A 120 10.68 1.78 -9.07
C VAL A 120 12.06 1.15 -9.04
N ALA A 121 13.10 1.82 -9.55
CA ALA A 121 14.47 1.33 -9.47
C ALA A 121 14.92 1.13 -8.02
N ARG A 122 14.71 2.13 -7.15
CA ARG A 122 15.02 2.02 -5.71
C ARG A 122 14.22 0.95 -5.00
N LEU A 123 12.94 0.77 -5.34
CA LEU A 123 12.12 -0.30 -4.78
C LEU A 123 12.63 -1.68 -5.20
N ARG A 124 12.98 -1.87 -6.48
CA ARG A 124 13.53 -3.13 -6.98
C ARG A 124 14.81 -3.54 -6.28
N GLU A 125 15.67 -2.56 -6.00
CA GLU A 125 16.96 -2.74 -5.33
C GLU A 125 16.81 -3.01 -3.83
N ARG A 126 15.98 -2.20 -3.14
CA ARG A 126 15.97 -2.16 -1.67
C ARG A 126 14.89 -3.01 -1.02
N ALA A 127 13.81 -3.35 -1.74
CA ALA A 127 12.70 -4.07 -1.14
C ALA A 127 13.05 -5.54 -0.85
N PRO A 128 12.77 -6.03 0.37
CA PRO A 128 13.03 -7.42 0.71
C PRO A 128 12.17 -8.36 -0.15
N ARG A 129 12.69 -9.56 -0.36
CA ARG A 129 12.03 -10.62 -1.12
C ARG A 129 11.46 -11.67 -0.18
N VAL A 130 10.25 -12.15 -0.46
CA VAL A 130 9.64 -13.27 0.26
C VAL A 130 10.49 -14.52 0.06
N GLY A 131 10.89 -15.17 1.15
CA GLY A 131 11.78 -16.34 1.11
C GLY A 131 13.24 -16.02 0.79
N GLY A 132 13.63 -14.73 0.71
CA GLY A 132 15.03 -14.33 0.60
C GLY A 132 15.77 -14.48 1.93
N VAL A 133 16.95 -15.10 1.88
CA VAL A 133 17.89 -15.13 3.02
C VAL A 133 18.24 -13.69 3.39
N PRO A 134 18.27 -13.30 4.68
CA PRO A 134 18.72 -11.97 5.08
C PRO A 134 20.16 -11.76 4.58
N VAL A 135 20.42 -10.69 3.84
CA VAL A 135 21.80 -10.22 3.65
C VAL A 135 22.25 -9.72 5.02
N ALA A 136 23.12 -10.49 5.68
CA ALA A 136 23.76 -10.10 6.92
C ALA A 136 24.47 -8.75 6.72
N GLN A 137 24.26 -7.85 7.68
CA GLN A 137 25.00 -6.59 7.78
C GLN A 137 26.43 -6.85 8.25
#